data_AF-A0A0G0ETI4-F1
#
_entry.id   AF-A0A0G0ETI4-F1
#
_cell.length_a   1.000
_cell.length_b   1.000
_cell.length_c   1.000
_cell.angle_alpha   90.00
_cell.angle_beta   90.00
_cell.angle_gamma   90.00
#
_symmetry.space_group_name_H-M   'P 1'
#
loop_
_entity.id
_entity.type
_entity.pdbx_description
1 polymer ?
#
loop_
_entity_poly.entity_id
_entity_poly.type
_entity_poly.pdbx_seq_one_letter_code
_entity_poly.pdbx_strand_id
1 'polypeptide(L)'
;MALDVENENTILAGGVSGGMWRSTNSGQTWAKVTGDEQLHSVTCITQDTRAGKTNNWYYGTGEIYGNSAGESFTAFYFGDGIY
;
A
#
# COMPACT_ATOMS: atom_id res chain seq x y z
N MET A 1 3.62 -4.23 -4.07
CA MET A 1 2.90 -5.47 -3.69
C MET A 1 3.84 -6.33 -2.87
N ALA A 2 3.31 -7.08 -1.90
CA ALA A 2 4.06 -8.00 -1.06
C ALA A 2 3.19 -9.23 -0.71
N LEU A 3 3.82 -10.38 -0.55
CA LEU A 3 3.20 -11.63 -0.08
C LEU A 3 3.46 -11.78 1.41
N ASP A 4 2.49 -12.33 2.13
CA ASP A 4 2.67 -12.66 3.54
C ASP A 4 3.66 -13.83 3.70
N VAL A 5 4.64 -13.65 4.59
CA VAL A 5 5.73 -14.62 4.82
C VAL A 5 5.27 -15.92 5.48
N GLU A 6 4.11 -15.94 6.15
CA GLU A 6 3.53 -17.13 6.77
C GLU A 6 2.48 -17.81 5.87
N ASN A 7 1.84 -17.05 4.98
CA ASN A 7 0.83 -17.58 4.05
C ASN A 7 0.69 -16.76 2.77
N GLU A 8 1.31 -17.21 1.68
CA GLU A 8 1.31 -16.53 0.38
C GLU A 8 -0.07 -16.35 -0.27
N ASN A 9 -1.13 -16.98 0.24
CA ASN A 9 -2.51 -16.66 -0.18
C ASN A 9 -2.95 -15.26 0.28
N THR A 10 -2.28 -14.69 1.28
CA THR A 10 -2.47 -13.31 1.73
C THR A 10 -1.51 -12.39 1.00
N ILE A 11 -2.06 -11.39 0.33
CA ILE A 11 -1.31 -10.46 -0.53
C ILE A 11 -1.70 -9.04 -0.16
N LEU A 12 -0.73 -8.16 0.01
CA LEU A 12 -0.93 -6.72 0.13
C LEU A 12 -0.48 -6.00 -1.13
N ALA A 13 -1.33 -5.11 -1.65
CA ALA A 13 -1.04 -4.30 -2.82
C ALA A 13 -1.42 -2.84 -2.55
N GLY A 14 -0.47 -1.94 -2.81
CA GLY A 14 -0.64 -0.51 -2.70
C GLY A 14 -0.62 0.10 -4.09
N GLY A 15 -1.54 1.01 -4.34
CA GLY A 15 -1.54 1.84 -5.54
C GLY A 15 -1.27 3.29 -5.19
N VAL A 16 -0.58 3.99 -6.09
CA VAL A 16 -0.17 5.38 -5.91
C VAL A 16 -1.33 6.39 -5.87
N SER A 17 -2.49 6.06 -6.42
CA SER A 17 -3.76 6.77 -6.15
C SER A 17 -4.86 5.82 -5.67
N GLY A 18 -4.50 4.58 -5.38
CA GLY A 18 -5.45 3.49 -5.13
C GLY A 18 -5.62 3.14 -3.66
N GLY A 19 -4.69 3.56 -2.80
CA GLY A 19 -4.65 3.15 -1.40
C GLY A 19 -4.12 1.73 -1.23
N MET A 20 -4.35 1.17 -0.05
CA MET A 20 -3.91 -0.19 0.30
C MET A 20 -5.03 -1.20 0.14
N TRP A 21 -4.69 -2.36 -0.39
CA TRP A 21 -5.61 -3.46 -0.67
C TRP A 21 -5.02 -4.76 -0.14
N ARG A 22 -5.90 -5.62 0.36
CA ARG A 22 -5.56 -6.97 0.82
C ARG A 22 -6.41 -8.01 0.12
N SER A 23 -5.75 -9.06 -0.34
CA SER A 23 -6.39 -10.32 -0.72
C SER A 23 -6.04 -11.39 0.31
N THR A 24 -6.94 -12.33 0.55
CA THR A 24 -6.71 -13.52 1.40
C THR A 24 -7.01 -14.82 0.63
N ASN A 25 -7.14 -14.73 -0.70
CA ASN A 25 -7.48 -15.83 -1.60
C ASN A 25 -6.65 -15.78 -2.88
N SER A 26 -5.35 -15.50 -2.73
CA SER A 26 -4.35 -15.54 -3.80
C SER A 26 -4.64 -14.53 -4.92
N GLY A 27 -5.26 -13.39 -4.59
CA GLY A 27 -5.55 -12.31 -5.53
C GLY A 27 -6.88 -12.43 -6.28
N GLN A 28 -7.74 -13.41 -5.95
CA GLN A 28 -9.04 -13.57 -6.60
C GLN A 28 -10.02 -12.44 -6.21
N THR A 29 -10.03 -12.03 -4.96
CA THR A 29 -10.78 -10.85 -4.48
C THR A 29 -9.93 -9.97 -3.58
N TRP A 30 -10.31 -8.69 -3.50
CA TRP A 30 -9.55 -7.65 -2.80
C TRP A 30 -10.48 -6.81 -1.93
N ALA A 31 -10.01 -6.51 -0.72
CA ALA A 31 -10.65 -5.57 0.18
C ALA A 31 -9.73 -4.36 0.40
N LYS A 32 -10.30 -3.15 0.36
CA LYS A 32 -9.56 -1.93 0.67
C LYS A 32 -9.25 -1.88 2.17
N VAL A 33 -8.01 -1.56 2.51
CA VAL A 33 -7.48 -1.48 3.89
C VAL A 33 -7.40 -0.03 4.36
N THR A 34 -7.01 0.88 3.47
CA THR A 34 -7.04 2.33 3.75
C THR A 34 -8.48 2.80 3.82
N GLY A 35 -8.84 3.51 4.90
CA GLY A 35 -10.08 4.24 5.03
C GLY A 35 -10.15 5.46 4.09
N ASP A 36 -11.33 6.04 3.97
CA ASP A 36 -11.60 7.10 2.99
C ASP A 36 -10.83 8.40 3.27
N GLU A 37 -10.55 8.69 4.54
CA GLU A 37 -9.83 9.89 4.98
C GLU A 37 -8.30 9.73 5.02
N GLN A 38 -7.77 8.52 4.83
CA GLN A 38 -6.34 8.27 4.82
C GLN A 38 -5.71 8.65 3.46
N LEU A 39 -4.41 8.98 3.45
CA LEU A 39 -3.71 9.17 2.18
C LEU A 39 -3.64 7.85 1.40
N HIS A 40 -4.05 7.90 0.14
CA HIS A 40 -4.08 6.75 -0.76
C HIS A 40 -2.82 6.63 -1.64
N SER A 41 -1.78 7.44 -1.34
CA SER A 41 -0.56 7.56 -2.12
C SER A 41 0.50 6.52 -1.78
N VAL A 42 0.18 5.23 -1.89
CA VAL A 42 1.10 4.19 -1.40
C VAL A 42 2.23 3.91 -2.38
N THR A 43 3.47 3.96 -1.90
CA THR A 43 4.69 3.72 -2.71
C THR A 43 5.58 2.59 -2.22
N CYS A 44 5.50 2.23 -0.93
CA CYS A 44 6.23 1.08 -0.40
C CYS A 44 5.40 0.32 0.62
N ILE A 45 5.69 -0.98 0.78
CA ILE A 45 5.00 -1.90 1.68
C ILE A 45 6.06 -2.84 2.26
N THR A 46 6.00 -3.13 3.55
CA THR A 46 6.83 -4.14 4.19
C THR A 46 6.09 -4.84 5.33
N GLN A 47 6.45 -6.09 5.59
CA GLN A 47 5.94 -6.87 6.72
C GLN A 47 6.99 -6.91 7.83
N ASP A 48 6.56 -6.88 9.09
CA ASP A 48 7.45 -7.19 10.20
C ASP A 48 7.72 -8.68 10.28
N THR A 49 8.93 -9.11 9.92
CA THR A 49 9.29 -10.54 9.87
C THR A 49 9.85 -11.08 11.20
N ARG A 50 9.82 -10.29 12.28
CA ARG A 50 10.25 -10.76 13.60
C ARG A 50 9.26 -11.80 14.14
N ALA A 51 9.77 -12.78 14.88
CA ALA A 51 8.96 -13.84 15.47
C ALA A 51 7.80 -13.27 16.31
N GLY A 52 6.57 -13.72 16.00
CA GLY A 52 5.35 -13.25 16.67
C GLY A 52 4.88 -11.85 16.27
N LYS A 53 5.46 -11.25 15.22
CA LYS A 53 5.13 -9.90 14.73
C LYS A 53 4.68 -9.86 13.27
N THR A 54 4.65 -10.99 12.58
CA THR A 54 4.24 -11.16 11.17
C THR A 54 2.87 -10.56 10.84
N ASN A 55 1.96 -10.48 11.81
CA ASN A 55 0.67 -9.81 11.60
C ASN A 55 0.77 -8.28 11.42
N ASN A 56 1.94 -7.67 11.63
CA ASN A 56 2.16 -6.24 11.44
C ASN A 56 2.70 -5.94 10.05
N TRP A 57 2.11 -4.94 9.42
CA TRP A 57 2.46 -4.44 8.11
C TRP A 57 2.63 -2.93 8.17
N TYR A 58 3.55 -2.43 7.36
CA TYR A 58 3.81 -1.01 7.22
C TYR A 58 3.75 -0.59 5.76
N TYR A 59 3.22 0.61 5.50
CA TYR A 59 3.30 1.22 4.19
C TYR A 59 3.69 2.69 4.27
N GLY A 60 4.46 3.14 3.28
CA GLY A 60 4.84 4.55 3.14
C GLY A 60 3.97 5.25 2.12
N THR A 61 3.68 6.52 2.40
CA THR A 61 2.94 7.41 1.50
C THR A 61 3.85 8.38 0.77
N GLY A 62 3.41 8.81 -0.42
CA GLY A 62 4.02 9.88 -1.20
C GLY A 62 4.67 9.43 -2.49
N GLU A 63 4.37 10.13 -3.58
CA GLU A 63 4.94 10.02 -4.91
C GLU A 63 5.13 11.42 -5.50
N ILE A 64 6.38 11.76 -5.83
CA ILE A 64 6.74 13.04 -6.44
C ILE A 64 6.57 12.99 -7.98
N TYR A 65 6.73 11.83 -8.61
CA TYR A 65 6.69 11.68 -10.06
C TYR A 65 5.98 10.39 -10.45
N GLY A 66 4.97 10.45 -11.34
CA GLY A 66 4.46 9.26 -12.03
C GLY A 66 2.95 9.23 -12.27
N ASN A 67 2.13 9.34 -11.23
CA ASN A 67 0.70 9.03 -11.32
C ASN A 67 -0.21 10.25 -11.56
N SER A 68 0.38 11.44 -11.60
CA SER A 68 -0.36 12.68 -11.84
C SER A 68 -0.71 12.86 -13.32
N ALA A 69 -1.99 13.08 -13.61
CA ALA A 69 -2.46 13.44 -14.96
C ALA A 69 -2.25 14.92 -15.31
N GLY A 70 -1.65 15.72 -14.42
CA GLY A 70 -1.45 17.16 -14.63
C GLY A 70 -0.35 17.46 -15.65
N GLU A 71 -0.68 18.21 -16.71
CA GLU A 71 0.22 18.56 -17.82
C GLU A 71 1.46 19.40 -17.44
N SER A 72 1.66 19.75 -16.17
CA SER A 72 2.70 20.70 -15.75
C SER A 72 3.50 20.28 -14.51
N PHE A 73 3.51 18.99 -14.15
CA PHE A 73 4.27 18.51 -12.98
C PHE A 73 3.89 19.19 -11.65
N THR A 74 2.65 19.66 -11.50
CA THR A 74 2.19 20.40 -10.30
C THR A 74 1.33 19.60 -9.35
N ALA A 75 0.80 18.45 -9.78
CA ALA A 75 -0.11 17.64 -8.97
C ALA A 75 0.63 16.46 -8.31
N PHE A 76 1.50 16.80 -7.37
CA PHE A 76 2.26 15.86 -6.55
C PHE A 76 1.36 15.12 -5.55
N TYR A 77 1.64 13.85 -5.33
CA TYR A 77 1.07 13.10 -4.21
C TYR A 77 2.07 13.19 -3.05
N PHE A 78 1.99 14.24 -2.22
CA PHE A 78 2.88 14.31 -1.06
C PHE A 78 2.61 13.15 -0.08
N GLY A 79 3.67 12.71 0.58
CA GLY A 79 3.61 11.76 1.67
C GLY A 79 3.45 12.48 3.00
N ASP A 80 2.86 11.78 3.96
CA ASP A 80 2.68 12.24 5.35
C ASP A 80 3.23 11.24 6.38
N GLY A 81 3.80 10.12 5.93
CA GLY A 81 4.58 9.25 6.80
C GLY A 81 4.47 7.76 6.48
N ILE A 82 4.65 6.97 7.54
CA ILE A 82 4.52 5.51 7.55
C ILE A 82 3.30 5.16 8.40
N TYR A 83 2.48 4.26 7.89
CA TYR A 83 1.31 3.69 8.54
C TYR A 83 1.51 2.22 8.80
#